data_AF-A0A9X2JYU5-F1
#
_entry.id   AF-A0A9X2JYU5-F1
#
_cell.length_a   1.000
_cell.length_b   1.000
_cell.length_c   1.000
_cell.angle_alpha   90.00
_cell.angle_beta   90.00
_cell.angle_gamma   90.00
#
_symmetry.space_group_name_H-M   'P 1'
#
loop_
_entity.id
_entity.type
_entity.pdbx_description
1 polymer ?
#
loop_
_entity_poly.entity_id
_entity_poly.type
_entity_poly.pdbx_seq_one_letter_code
_entity_poly.pdbx_strand_id
1 'polypeptide(L)' 'MDITGENGRAATLEEHAAQRAFPDWAPQADDWAHLHTGFIDDGTPYTEVSVYRAGDGGGHVRIHYRRCTGNELAAFGVAA' A
#
# COMPACT_ATOMS: atom_id res chain seq x y z
N MET A 1 -19.23 -18.84 9.12
CA MET A 1 -19.20 -17.39 8.84
C MET A 1 -17.78 -17.09 8.43
N ASP A 2 -17.54 -17.08 7.12
CA ASP A 2 -16.21 -17.06 6.51
C ASP A 2 -15.98 -15.66 5.92
N ILE A 3 -15.25 -14.79 6.64
CA ILE A 3 -14.73 -13.51 6.13
C ILE A 3 -13.31 -13.25 6.66
N THR A 4 -12.60 -14.31 7.07
CA THR A 4 -11.22 -14.20 7.58
C THR A 4 -10.19 -14.35 6.45
N GLY A 5 -10.56 -14.97 5.31
CA GLY A 5 -9.65 -15.24 4.20
C GLY A 5 -9.32 -14.03 3.33
N GLU A 6 -10.28 -13.14 3.07
CA GLU A 6 -10.10 -12.00 2.14
C GLU A 6 -9.36 -10.82 2.82
N ASN A 7 -9.67 -10.52 4.08
CA ASN A 7 -9.01 -9.44 4.84
C ASN A 7 -7.55 -9.76 5.15
N GLY A 8 -7.21 -11.01 5.45
CA GLY A 8 -5.82 -11.43 5.70
C GLY A 8 -4.96 -11.42 4.42
N ARG A 9 -5.56 -11.76 3.27
CA ARG A 9 -4.87 -11.71 1.97
C ARG A 9 -4.63 -10.28 1.50
N ALA A 10 -5.62 -9.40 1.68
CA ALA A 10 -5.48 -7.98 1.40
C ALA A 10 -4.38 -7.36 2.27
N ALA A 11 -4.42 -7.58 3.58
CA ALA A 11 -3.36 -7.09 4.49
C ALA A 11 -1.97 -7.62 4.10
N THR A 12 -1.84 -8.91 3.77
CA THR A 12 -0.57 -9.49 3.32
C THR A 12 -0.08 -8.87 2.00
N LEU A 13 -0.98 -8.55 1.06
CA LEU A 13 -0.63 -7.89 -0.21
C LEU A 13 -0.18 -6.45 0.02
N GLU A 14 -0.87 -5.71 0.89
CA GLU A 14 -0.56 -4.32 1.24
C GLU A 14 0.79 -4.22 1.93
N GLU A 15 1.06 -5.09 2.90
CA GLU A 15 2.35 -5.19 3.59
C GLU A 15 3.47 -5.56 2.61
N HIS A 16 3.25 -6.54 1.74
CA HIS A 16 4.24 -6.93 0.73
C HIS A 16 4.51 -5.80 -0.27
N ALA A 17 3.47 -5.07 -0.70
CA ALA A 17 3.62 -3.90 -1.56
C ALA A 17 4.40 -2.77 -0.87
N ALA A 18 4.13 -2.53 0.41
CA ALA A 18 4.84 -1.54 1.22
C ALA A 18 6.32 -1.91 1.42
N GLN A 19 6.63 -3.18 1.69
CA GLN A 19 8.02 -3.65 1.78
C GLN A 19 8.78 -3.49 0.45
N ARG A 20 8.13 -3.72 -0.69
CA ARG A 20 8.74 -3.47 -2.01
C ARG A 20 8.89 -1.98 -2.31
N ALA A 21 7.92 -1.16 -1.91
CA ALA A 21 7.97 0.28 -2.10
C ALA A 21 9.04 0.95 -1.22
N PHE A 22 9.21 0.44 0.00
CA PHE A 22 10.01 1.01 1.08
C PHE A 22 10.90 -0.09 1.69
N PRO A 23 12.01 -0.46 1.04
CA PRO A 23 12.88 -1.55 1.53
C PRO A 23 13.55 -1.24 2.87
N ASP A 24 13.71 0.04 3.21
CA ASP A 24 14.25 0.49 4.51
C ASP A 24 13.19 0.62 5.60
N TRP A 25 11.90 0.41 5.29
CA TRP A 25 10.84 0.46 6.29
C TRP A 25 10.81 -0.83 7.11
N ALA A 26 10.97 -0.69 8.43
CA ALA A 26 10.79 -1.76 9.39
C ALA A 26 9.35 -1.73 9.95
N PRO A 27 8.49 -2.70 9.60
CA PRO A 27 7.10 -2.72 10.03
C PRO A 27 6.98 -2.82 11.55
N GLN A 28 6.11 -1.98 12.12
CA GLN A 28 5.74 -2.02 13.53
C GLN A 28 4.32 -2.54 13.70
N ALA A 29 3.98 -3.05 14.89
CA ALA A 29 2.66 -3.64 15.17
C ALA A 29 1.48 -2.67 14.99
N ASP A 30 1.78 -1.38 15.01
CA ASP A 30 0.81 -0.29 14.90
C ASP A 30 0.90 0.41 13.52
N ASP A 31 1.78 -0.07 12.66
CA ASP A 31 1.84 0.37 11.27
C ASP A 31 0.74 -0.32 10.45
N TRP A 32 0.13 0.44 9.55
CA TRP A 32 -0.85 -0.06 8.60
C TRP A 32 -0.48 0.37 7.18
N ALA A 33 -0.25 -0.62 6.32
CA ALA A 33 -0.05 -0.39 4.89
C ALA A 33 -1.39 -0.28 4.18
N HIS A 34 -1.48 0.66 3.24
CA HIS A 34 -2.63 0.83 2.36
C HIS A 34 -2.18 0.84 0.91
N LEU A 35 -2.78 -0.04 0.11
CA LEU A 35 -2.54 -0.13 -1.35
C LEU A 35 -3.80 0.31 -2.10
N HIS A 36 -3.65 1.31 -2.96
CA HIS A 36 -4.73 1.76 -3.83
C HIS A 36 -4.29 1.72 -5.29
N THR A 37 -5.11 1.12 -6.16
CA THR A 37 -4.87 1.09 -7.60
C THR A 37 -6.01 1.80 -8.33
N GLY A 38 -5.67 2.57 -9.36
CA GLY A 38 -6.65 3.36 -10.09
C GLY A 38 -6.13 3.84 -11.44
N PHE A 39 -6.92 4.68 -12.10
CA PHE A 39 -6.58 5.30 -13.38
C PHE A 39 -6.65 6.82 -13.24
N ILE A 40 -5.69 7.54 -13.82
CA ILE A 40 -5.80 9.00 -13.96
C ILE A 40 -6.80 9.32 -15.09
N ASP A 41 -7.23 10.58 -15.19
CA ASP A 41 -8.24 11.05 -16.16
C ASP A 41 -7.89 10.66 -17.62
N ASP A 42 -6.60 10.66 -17.96
CA ASP A 42 -6.05 10.25 -19.26
C ASP A 42 -6.03 8.71 -19.47
N GLY A 43 -6.56 7.92 -18.53
CA GLY A 43 -6.60 6.46 -18.60
C GLY A 43 -5.30 5.76 -18.22
N THR A 44 -4.25 6.49 -17.83
CA THR A 44 -3.00 5.88 -17.37
C THR A 44 -3.19 5.24 -15.99
N PRO A 45 -2.86 3.93 -15.83
CA PRO A 45 -2.97 3.27 -14.54
C PRO A 45 -1.92 3.79 -13.54
N TYR A 46 -2.31 3.84 -12.28
CA TYR A 46 -1.44 4.22 -11.17
C TYR A 46 -1.68 3.32 -9.95
N THR A 47 -0.66 3.21 -9.10
CA THR A 47 -0.71 2.52 -7.82
C THR A 47 -0.13 3.44 -6.76
N GLU A 48 -0.85 3.60 -5.67
CA GLU A 48 -0.44 4.34 -4.49
C GLU A 48 -0.21 3.36 -3.34
N VAL A 49 0.95 3.49 -2.71
CA VAL A 49 1.32 2.74 -1.51
C VAL A 49 1.54 3.75 -0.40
N SER A 50 0.79 3.61 0.69
CA SER A 50 0.91 4.45 1.88
C SER A 50 1.16 3.58 3.09
N VAL A 51 2.01 4.03 4.02
CA VAL A 51 2.12 3.42 5.35
C VAL A 51 1.71 4.46 6.37
N TYR A 52 0.82 4.06 7.26
CA TYR A 52 0.34 4.86 8.38
C TYR A 52 0.84 4.26 9.69
N ARG A 53 0.96 5.09 10.72
CA ARG A 53 1.24 4.70 12.11
C ARG A 53 0.22 5.39 13.01
N ALA A 54 -0.30 4.74 14.04
CA ALA A 54 -1.14 5.46 14.99
C ALA A 54 -0.28 6.47 15.75
N GLY A 55 -0.73 7.72 15.70
CA GLY A 55 -0.18 8.80 16.48
C GLY A 55 -0.75 8.79 17.89
N ASP A 56 -0.02 9.44 18.80
CA ASP A 56 -0.33 9.57 20.24
C ASP A 56 -1.72 10.21 20.55
N GLY A 57 -2.46 10.68 19.53
CA GLY A 57 -3.80 11.27 19.66
C GLY A 57 -4.94 10.44 19.06
N GLY A 58 -4.72 9.17 18.72
CA GLY A 58 -5.74 8.30 18.11
C GLY A 58 -6.00 8.55 16.62
N GLY A 59 -5.21 9.44 15.99
CA GLY A 59 -5.20 9.64 14.54
C GLY A 59 -4.12 8.80 13.87
N HIS A 60 -4.33 8.38 12.62
CA HIS A 60 -3.33 7.68 11.83
C HIS A 60 -2.48 8.70 11.07
N VAL A 61 -1.16 8.67 11.27
CA VAL A 61 -0.19 9.55 10.60
C VAL A 61 0.44 8.79 9.45
N ARG A 62 0.39 9.34 8.24
CA ARG A 62 1.07 8.75 7.08
C ARG A 62 2.58 8.98 7.19
N ILE A 63 3.35 7.90 7.38
CA ILE A 63 4.81 7.94 7.54
C ILE A 63 5.55 7.68 6.22
N HIS A 64 4.96 6.92 5.30
CA HIS A 64 5.49 6.70 3.95
C HIS A 64 4.39 6.86 2.91
N TYR A 65 4.76 7.41 1.75
CA TYR A 65 3.87 7.55 0.60
C TYR A 65 4.67 7.45 -0.68
N ARG A 66 4.19 6.62 -1.61
CA ARG A 66 4.72 6.53 -2.96
C ARG A 66 3.57 6.32 -3.93
N ARG A 67 3.58 7.08 -5.02
CA ARG A 67 2.70 6.89 -6.15
C ARG A 67 3.52 6.48 -7.35
N CYS A 68 3.18 5.35 -7.95
CA CYS A 68 3.80 4.84 -9.17
C CYS A 68 2.81 4.96 -10.32
N THR A 69 3.27 5.52 -11.43
CA THR A 69 2.48 5.72 -12.65
C THR A 69 3.24 5.14 -13.83
N GLY A 70 2.53 4.64 -14.84
CA GLY A 70 3.14 4.22 -16.10
C GLY A 70 4.18 3.11 -15.91
N ASN A 71 5.41 3.31 -16.40
CA ASN A 71 6.44 2.27 -16.45
C ASN A 71 6.95 1.82 -15.06
N GLU A 72 6.81 2.65 -14.02
CA GLU A 72 7.11 2.25 -12.64
C GLU A 72 6.09 1.24 -12.08
N LEU A 73 4.88 1.18 -12.63
CA LEU A 73 3.83 0.24 -12.20
C LEU A 73 4.22 -1.22 -12.47
N ALA A 74 4.90 -1.46 -13.58
CA ALA A 74 5.40 -2.78 -13.97
C ALA A 74 6.42 -3.33 -12.95
N ALA A 75 7.18 -2.45 -12.29
CA ALA A 75 8.13 -2.85 -11.24
C ALA A 75 7.42 -3.32 -9.95
N PHE A 76 6.17 -2.88 -9.73
CA PHE A 76 5.36 -3.29 -8.58
C PHE A 76 4.65 -4.62 -8.77
N GLY A 77 4.74 -5.24 -9.95
CA GLY A 77 4.10 -6.53 -10.25
C GLY A 77 2.60 -6.43 -10.52
N VAL A 78 2.07 -5.21 -10.69
CA VAL A 78 0.76 -4.98 -11.28
C VAL A 78 1.00 -4.95 -12.78
N ALA A 79 0.83 -6.11 -13.44
CA ALA A 79 0.82 -6.16 -14.89
C ALA A 79 -0.39 -5.37 -15.38
N ALA A 80 -0.15 -4.45 -16.32
CA ALA A 80 -1.20 -3.73 -17.05
C ALA A 80 -2.07 -4.70 -17.86
#